data_AF-A0A2V8M3L6-F1
#
_entry.id   AF-A0A2V8M3L6-F1
#
_cell.length_a   1.000
_cell.length_b   1.000
_cell.length_c   1.000
_cell.angle_alpha   90.00
_cell.angle_beta   90.00
_cell.angle_gamma   90.00
#
_symmetry.space_group_name_H-M   'P 1'
#
loop_
_entity.id
_entity.type
_entity.pdbx_description
1 polymer ?
#
loop_
_entity_poly.entity_id
_entity_poly.type
_entity_poly.pdbx_seq_one_letter_code
_entity_poly.pdbx_strand_id
1 'polypeptide(L)'
;RRDGSPEVDVGRAYNEFWFDRGSHIVQSRRTSLIVDPPDGKIPSLTPEARKRQAALAEYRRQHPGDGPEDFSLNNRCILWATAGPPMLPGGYNNNYQIVQAPGYVTILVEMIH
;
A
#
# COMPACT_ATOMS: atom_id res chain seq x y z
N ARG A 1 -12.92 -30.97 -2.20
CA ARG A 1 -11.85 -31.68 -2.94
C ARG A 1 -10.93 -30.57 -3.45
N ARG A 2 -9.65 -30.51 -3.05
CA ARG A 2 -8.71 -29.47 -3.51
C ARG A 2 -8.53 -29.63 -5.02
N ASP A 3 -8.87 -28.62 -5.81
CA ASP A 3 -8.88 -28.65 -7.28
C ASP A 3 -7.67 -27.89 -7.87
N GLY A 4 -6.51 -27.97 -7.22
CA GLY A 4 -5.30 -27.28 -7.66
C GLY A 4 -4.07 -27.66 -6.83
N SER A 5 -2.92 -27.06 -7.17
CA SER A 5 -1.70 -27.18 -6.40
C SER A 5 -1.80 -26.41 -5.08
N PRO A 6 -0.91 -26.62 -4.09
CA PRO A 6 -0.86 -25.82 -2.88
C PRO A 6 -0.80 -24.31 -3.14
N GLU A 7 -0.14 -23.90 -4.23
CA GLU A 7 -0.07 -22.49 -4.66
C GLU A 7 -1.40 -21.97 -5.16
N VAL A 8 -2.20 -22.82 -5.83
CA VAL A 8 -3.57 -22.48 -6.24
C VAL A 8 -4.50 -22.39 -5.04
N ASP A 9 -4.35 -23.32 -4.08
CA ASP A 9 -5.07 -23.28 -2.80
C ASP A 9 -4.75 -22.00 -2.02
N VAL A 10 -3.46 -21.63 -1.92
CA VAL A 10 -3.00 -20.39 -1.26
C VAL A 10 -3.48 -19.15 -2.01
N GLY A 11 -3.41 -19.15 -3.34
CA GLY A 11 -3.87 -18.04 -4.17
C GLY A 11 -5.36 -17.74 -4.04
N ARG A 12 -6.16 -18.74 -3.66
CA ARG A 12 -7.61 -18.63 -3.39
C ARG A 12 -7.94 -18.58 -1.88
N ALA A 13 -6.93 -18.60 -1.00
CA ALA A 13 -7.14 -18.74 0.44
C ALA A 13 -7.88 -17.56 1.07
N TYR A 14 -7.73 -16.38 0.48
CA TYR A 14 -8.66 -15.28 0.69
C TYR A 14 -9.77 -15.41 -0.35
N ASN A 15 -11.03 -15.51 0.09
CA ASN A 15 -12.14 -15.76 -0.84
C ASN A 15 -12.04 -14.81 -2.04
N GLU A 16 -11.91 -15.38 -3.24
CA GLU A 16 -11.54 -14.66 -4.46
C GLU A 16 -12.45 -13.44 -4.74
N PHE A 17 -13.72 -13.50 -4.29
CA PHE A 17 -14.69 -12.43 -4.48
C PHE A 17 -14.33 -11.11 -3.76
N TRP A 18 -13.45 -11.13 -2.76
CA TRP A 18 -13.00 -9.92 -2.08
C TRP A 18 -11.92 -9.16 -2.84
N PHE A 19 -11.27 -9.77 -3.84
CA PHE A 19 -10.18 -9.10 -4.56
C PHE A 19 -10.69 -8.14 -5.63
N ASP A 20 -10.26 -6.89 -5.55
CA ASP A 20 -10.55 -5.84 -6.53
C ASP A 20 -9.51 -5.84 -7.68
N ARG A 21 -9.54 -6.87 -8.55
CA ARG A 21 -8.58 -6.95 -9.68
C ARG A 21 -8.85 -5.96 -10.82
N GLY A 22 -9.98 -5.25 -10.76
CA GLY A 22 -10.52 -4.46 -11.85
C GLY A 22 -11.12 -5.32 -12.97
N SER A 23 -12.12 -4.78 -13.66
CA SER A 23 -12.78 -5.46 -14.80
C SER A 23 -12.12 -5.15 -16.15
N HIS A 24 -11.26 -4.13 -16.21
CA HIS A 24 -10.64 -3.64 -17.44
C HIS A 24 -9.19 -3.24 -17.22
N ILE A 25 -8.35 -3.50 -18.23
CA ILE A 25 -7.00 -2.95 -18.30
C ILE A 25 -7.11 -1.49 -18.74
N VAL A 26 -6.39 -0.59 -18.06
CA VAL A 26 -6.31 0.82 -18.45
C VAL A 26 -5.78 0.96 -19.88
N GLN A 27 -6.33 1.90 -20.67
CA GLN A 27 -6.02 2.04 -22.09
C GLN A 27 -4.52 2.22 -22.38
N SER A 28 -3.80 2.89 -21.49
CA SER A 28 -2.36 3.11 -21.62
C SER A 28 -1.53 1.84 -21.50
N ARG A 29 -2.10 0.74 -20.97
CA ARG A 29 -1.40 -0.51 -20.62
C ARG A 29 -0.12 -0.26 -19.80
N ARG A 30 -0.09 0.83 -19.03
CA ARG A 30 1.07 1.20 -18.22
C ARG A 30 1.33 0.14 -17.16
N THR A 31 2.61 -0.18 -16.96
CA THR A 31 3.07 -1.12 -15.92
C THR A 31 3.59 -0.39 -14.67
N SER A 32 3.63 0.94 -14.69
CA SER A 32 4.04 1.78 -13.56
C SER A 32 3.03 2.91 -13.31
N LEU A 33 2.91 3.31 -12.04
CA LEU A 33 2.16 4.50 -11.60
C LEU A 33 3.05 5.76 -11.60
N ILE A 34 4.37 5.60 -11.71
CA ILE A 34 5.35 6.69 -11.72
C ILE A 34 5.34 7.34 -13.10
N VAL A 35 5.07 8.65 -13.13
CA VAL A 35 5.06 9.46 -14.35
C VAL A 35 6.39 10.18 -14.57
N ASP A 36 6.99 10.66 -13.49
CA ASP A 36 8.31 11.29 -13.47
C ASP A 36 9.16 10.60 -12.38
N PRO A 37 10.30 9.98 -12.72
CA PRO A 37 10.96 9.96 -14.03
C PRO A 37 10.20 9.18 -15.12
N PRO A 38 10.36 9.54 -16.42
CA PRO A 38 9.67 8.88 -17.53
C PRO A 38 9.97 7.39 -17.71
N ASP A 39 11.06 6.89 -17.11
CA ASP A 39 11.39 5.46 -17.09
C ASP A 39 10.51 4.65 -16.11
N GLY A 40 9.63 5.34 -15.36
CA GLY A 40 8.65 4.75 -14.47
C GLY A 40 9.25 4.11 -13.22
N LYS A 41 10.50 4.45 -12.86
CA LYS A 41 11.22 3.87 -11.72
C LYS A 41 11.31 4.83 -10.55
N ILE A 42 11.39 4.26 -9.35
CA ILE A 42 11.69 5.04 -8.14
C ILE A 42 13.11 5.58 -8.26
N PRO A 43 13.33 6.91 -8.16
CA PRO A 43 14.68 7.49 -8.17
C PRO A 43 15.56 6.91 -7.06
N SER A 44 16.87 6.88 -7.29
CA SER A 44 17.79 6.46 -6.25
C SER A 44 17.71 7.42 -5.05
N LEU A 45 17.77 6.84 -3.84
CA LEU A 45 17.76 7.63 -2.62
C LEU A 45 18.98 8.54 -2.57
N THR A 46 18.82 9.77 -2.07
CA THR A 46 19.96 10.66 -1.79
C THR A 46 20.88 10.04 -0.72
N PRO A 47 22.16 10.43 -0.63
CA PRO A 47 23.05 9.97 0.43
C PRO A 47 22.48 10.14 1.84
N GLU A 48 21.79 11.26 2.10
CA GLU A 48 21.16 11.59 3.38
C GLU A 48 19.97 10.66 3.66
N ALA A 49 19.17 10.36 2.64
CA ALA A 49 18.07 9.41 2.75
C ALA A 49 18.57 7.99 3.03
N ARG A 50 19.67 7.56 2.38
CA ARG A 50 20.31 6.27 2.68
C ARG A 50 20.82 6.21 4.12
N LYS A 51 21.47 7.28 4.60
CA LYS A 51 21.93 7.37 6.01
C LYS A 51 20.77 7.26 7.00
N ARG A 52 19.65 7.96 6.74
CA ARG A 52 18.44 7.88 7.57
C ARG A 52 17.84 6.47 7.59
N GLN A 53 17.70 5.82 6.44
CA GLN A 53 17.21 4.44 6.38
C GLN A 53 18.13 3.46 7.12
N ALA A 54 19.44 3.59 6.97
CA ALA A 54 20.39 2.74 7.67
C ALA A 54 20.29 2.88 9.20
N ALA A 55 20.17 4.12 9.69
CA ALA A 55 19.96 4.39 11.12
C ALA A 55 18.64 3.79 11.65
N LEU A 56 17.54 3.95 10.90
CA LEU A 56 16.25 3.34 11.26
C LEU A 56 16.31 1.81 11.26
N ALA A 57 17.02 1.22 10.30
CA ALA A 57 17.19 -0.23 10.23
C ALA A 57 18.03 -0.77 11.39
N GLU A 58 19.09 -0.06 11.79
CA GLU A 58 19.88 -0.41 12.98
C GLU A 58 19.05 -0.29 14.25
N TYR A 59 18.30 0.80 14.42
CA TYR A 59 17.42 0.99 15.55
C TYR A 59 16.41 -0.18 15.68
N ARG A 60 15.73 -0.56 14.60
CA ARG A 60 14.76 -1.67 14.60
C ARG A 60 15.39 -3.04 14.89
N ARG A 61 16.68 -3.24 14.57
CA ARG A 61 17.39 -4.48 14.93
C ARG A 61 17.60 -4.58 16.44
N GLN A 62 17.87 -3.44 17.08
CA GLN A 62 18.12 -3.36 18.52
C GLN A 62 16.82 -3.37 19.34
N HIS A 63 15.72 -2.89 18.75
CA HIS A 63 14.40 -2.77 19.40
C HIS A 63 13.36 -3.54 18.57
N PRO A 64 13.30 -4.89 18.68
CA PRO A 64 12.41 -5.71 17.87
C PRO A 64 10.91 -5.52 18.20
N GLY A 65 10.60 -4.83 19.29
CA GLY A 65 9.24 -4.55 19.75
C GLY A 65 9.20 -4.18 21.22
N ASP A 66 10.11 -3.30 21.66
CA ASP A 66 10.22 -2.89 23.06
C ASP A 66 9.03 -2.01 23.46
N GLY A 67 8.48 -1.28 22.48
CA GLY A 67 7.25 -0.53 22.60
C GLY A 67 6.41 -0.51 21.32
N PRO A 68 5.19 0.05 21.37
CA PRO A 68 4.32 0.14 20.20
C PRO A 68 4.94 0.99 19.08
N GLU A 69 5.81 1.95 19.39
CA GLU A 69 6.50 2.81 18.43
C GLU A 69 7.51 2.08 17.53
N ASP A 70 8.00 0.92 17.94
CA ASP A 70 8.97 0.15 17.16
C ASP A 70 8.31 -0.57 15.96
N PHE A 71 6.98 -0.72 16.01
CA PHE A 71 6.19 -1.28 14.92
C PHE A 71 5.88 -0.25 13.83
N SER A 72 5.78 -0.74 12.60
CA SER A 72 5.38 0.09 11.46
C SER A 72 3.98 0.70 11.65
N LEU A 73 3.71 1.80 10.95
CA LEU A 73 2.38 2.43 10.97
C LEU A 73 1.25 1.47 10.57
N ASN A 74 1.54 0.52 9.66
CA ASN A 74 0.60 -0.53 9.25
C ASN A 74 0.25 -1.45 10.43
N ASN A 75 1.25 -1.94 11.16
CA ASN A 75 1.06 -2.84 12.30
C ASN A 75 0.34 -2.17 13.47
N ARG A 76 0.43 -0.84 13.56
CA ARG A 76 -0.26 -0.03 14.55
C ARG A 76 -1.64 0.44 14.09
N CYS A 77 -2.09 0.05 12.89
CA CYS A 77 -3.34 0.49 12.28
C CYS A 77 -3.47 2.03 12.17
N ILE A 78 -2.35 2.74 12.01
CA ILE A 78 -2.34 4.21 11.91
C ILE A 78 -2.45 4.68 10.46
N LEU A 79 -1.71 4.04 9.56
CA LEU A 79 -1.67 4.45 8.17
C LEU A 79 -1.33 3.28 7.27
N TRP A 80 -2.14 3.10 6.23
CA TRP A 80 -1.94 2.15 5.16
C TRP A 80 -1.69 2.86 3.83
N ALA A 81 -1.05 2.16 2.89
CA ALA A 81 -0.71 2.70 1.58
C ALA A 81 -1.95 3.11 0.75
N THR A 82 -3.11 2.54 1.08
CA THR A 82 -4.43 2.86 0.52
C THR A 82 -5.04 4.13 1.12
N ALA A 83 -4.72 4.49 2.37
CA ALA A 83 -5.44 5.53 3.11
C ALA A 83 -4.86 6.94 3.00
N GLY A 84 -3.54 7.07 2.94
CA GLY A 84 -2.89 8.37 2.81
C GLY A 84 -2.38 8.61 1.39
N PRO A 85 -2.19 9.87 0.96
CA PRO A 85 -1.48 10.16 -0.29
C PRO A 85 -0.19 9.34 -0.39
N PRO A 86 0.06 8.66 -1.53
CA PRO A 86 -0.66 8.76 -2.80
C PRO A 86 -1.89 7.83 -3.01
N MET A 87 -2.54 7.31 -1.96
CA MET A 87 -3.75 6.46 -1.99
C MET A 87 -3.64 5.35 -3.05
N LEU A 88 -2.68 4.46 -2.86
CA LEU A 88 -2.34 3.42 -3.82
C LEU A 88 -3.42 2.33 -3.85
N PRO A 89 -3.71 1.74 -5.01
CA PRO A 89 -4.61 0.59 -5.09
C PRO A 89 -4.02 -0.60 -4.32
N GLY A 90 -4.83 -1.18 -3.44
CA GLY A 90 -4.59 -2.43 -2.74
C GLY A 90 -5.32 -3.60 -3.41
N GLY A 91 -5.24 -4.78 -2.78
CA GLY A 91 -5.90 -5.98 -3.30
C GLY A 91 -7.41 -6.04 -3.05
N TYR A 92 -7.93 -5.27 -2.09
CA TYR A 92 -9.33 -5.26 -1.64
C TYR A 92 -9.57 -3.99 -0.82
N ASN A 93 -10.83 -3.69 -0.49
CA ASN A 93 -11.26 -2.51 0.28
C ASN A 93 -10.76 -1.20 -0.34
N ASN A 94 -10.82 -1.10 -1.67
CA ASN A 94 -10.35 0.06 -2.42
C ASN A 94 -11.40 1.17 -2.58
N ASN A 95 -12.48 1.17 -1.79
CA ASN A 95 -13.53 2.16 -1.93
C ASN A 95 -13.16 3.47 -1.23
N TYR A 96 -13.45 4.57 -1.93
CA TYR A 96 -13.33 5.93 -1.42
C TYR A 96 -14.68 6.62 -1.54
N GLN A 97 -15.09 7.32 -0.49
CA GLN A 97 -16.21 8.24 -0.56
C GLN A 97 -15.66 9.68 -0.55
N ILE A 98 -15.90 10.40 -1.64
CA ILE A 98 -15.51 11.80 -1.77
C ILE A 98 -16.74 12.68 -1.56
N VAL A 99 -16.68 13.51 -0.53
CA VAL A 99 -17.75 14.47 -0.16
C VAL A 99 -17.21 15.88 -0.30
N GLN A 100 -17.98 16.77 -0.95
CA GLN A 100 -17.57 18.15 -1.20
C GLN A 100 -18.57 19.14 -0.61
N ALA A 101 -18.05 20.25 -0.08
CA ALA A 101 -18.80 21.41 0.37
C ALA A 101 -18.06 22.69 -0.06
N PRO A 102 -18.69 23.89 -0.04
CA PRO A 102 -17.98 25.12 -0.39
C PRO A 102 -16.71 25.30 0.46
N GLY A 103 -15.53 25.25 -0.19
CA GLY A 103 -14.22 25.37 0.47
C GLY A 103 -13.64 24.09 1.07
N TYR A 104 -14.34 22.94 0.98
CA TYR A 104 -13.91 21.70 1.63
C TYR A 104 -14.06 20.47 0.73
N VAL A 105 -13.10 19.57 0.85
CA VAL A 105 -13.16 18.21 0.30
C VAL A 105 -12.84 17.25 1.44
N THR A 106 -13.72 16.28 1.67
CA THR A 106 -13.48 15.15 2.58
C THR A 106 -13.34 13.88 1.75
N ILE A 107 -12.32 13.09 2.08
CA ILE A 107 -12.09 11.78 1.48
C ILE A 107 -12.18 10.77 2.62
N LEU A 108 -13.22 9.95 2.61
CA LEU A 108 -13.37 8.81 3.50
C LEU A 108 -12.80 7.58 2.81
N VAL A 109 -11.87 6.90 3.48
CA VAL A 109 -11.23 5.68 2.99
C VAL A 109 -11.84 4.49 3.71
N GLU A 110 -12.22 3.45 2.96
CA GLU A 110 -12.79 2.22 3.53
C GLU A 110 -11.79 1.45 4.41
N MET A 111 -10.52 1.38 3.99
CA MET A 111 -9.48 0.60 4.67
C MET A 111 -8.60 1.46 5.59
N ILE A 112 -8.85 1.36 6.91
CA ILE A 112 -8.11 2.04 7.99
C ILE A 112 -8.20 3.57 7.85
N HIS A 113 -9.12 4.12 8.65
CA HIS A 113 -9.53 5.52 8.70
C HIS A 113 -8.75 6.31 9.75
#